data_AF-A0A3M1GCQ7-F1
#
_entry.id   AF-A0A3M1GCQ7-F1
#
_cell.length_a   1.000
_cell.length_b   1.000
_cell.length_c   1.000
_cell.angle_alpha   90.00
_cell.angle_beta   90.00
_cell.angle_gamma   90.00
#
_symmetry.space_group_name_H-M   'P 1'
#
loop_
_entity.id
_entity.type
_entity.pdbx_description
1 polymer ?
#
loop_
_entity_poly.entity_id
_entity_poly.type
_entity_poly.pdbx_seq_one_letter_code
_entity_poly.pdbx_strand_id
1 'polypeptide(L)' 'MTNKPIKIVCQNRKAYHDYEILETFEAGLVLKGTEVKSLRQGRANLKDSYVII' A
#
# COMPACT_ATOMS: atom_id res chain seq x y z
N MET A 1 -17.36 -19.71 -2.68
CA MET A 1 -16.16 -19.12 -3.30
C MET A 1 -16.45 -17.67 -3.64
N THR A 2 -16.34 -16.75 -2.67
CA THR A 2 -16.68 -15.33 -2.88
C THR A 2 -15.46 -14.60 -3.44
N ASN A 3 -15.50 -14.29 -4.73
CA ASN A 3 -14.52 -13.42 -5.39
C ASN A 3 -14.74 -11.98 -4.90
N LYS A 4 -14.11 -11.62 -3.77
CA LYS A 4 -14.21 -10.28 -3.20
C LYS A 4 -13.21 -9.38 -3.92
N PRO A 5 -13.63 -8.25 -4.52
CA PRO A 5 -12.70 -7.36 -5.21
C PRO A 5 -11.65 -6.82 -4.25
N ILE A 6 -10.39 -6.79 -4.70
CA ILE A 6 -9.27 -6.19 -3.96
C ILE A 6 -9.56 -4.69 -3.86
N LYS A 7 -9.83 -4.22 -2.64
CA LYS A 7 -9.96 -2.79 -2.37
C LYS A 7 -8.58 -2.21 -2.15
N ILE A 8 -8.17 -1.28 -3.00
CA ILE A 8 -6.96 -0.48 -2.77
C ILE A 8 -7.19 0.36 -1.52
N VAL A 9 -6.39 0.12 -0.49
CA VAL A 9 -6.53 0.75 0.83
C VAL A 9 -5.75 2.07 0.91
N CYS A 10 -4.56 2.10 0.30
CA CYS A 10 -3.70 3.26 0.22
C CYS A 10 -2.85 3.15 -1.04
N GLN A 11 -2.53 4.28 -1.66
CA GLN A 11 -1.66 4.36 -2.83
C GLN A 11 -0.90 5.69 -2.76
N ASN A 12 0.42 5.64 -2.97
CA ASN A 12 1.22 6.85 -3.08
C ASN A 12 1.10 7.43 -4.50
N ARG A 13 0.10 8.28 -4.74
CA ARG A 13 -0.10 8.93 -6.05
C ARG A 13 1.07 9.86 -6.43
N LYS A 14 1.73 10.46 -5.42
CA LYS A 14 2.86 11.36 -5.64
C LYS A 14 4.05 10.65 -6.29
N ALA A 15 4.27 9.37 -5.98
CA ALA A 15 5.33 8.57 -6.61
C ALA A 15 5.20 8.51 -8.14
N TYR A 16 3.97 8.46 -8.67
CA TYR A 16 3.71 8.43 -10.13
C TYR A 16 3.90 9.79 -10.81
N HIS A 17 3.94 10.88 -10.04
CA HIS A 17 4.16 12.23 -10.58
C HIS A 17 5.64 12.64 -10.48
N ASP A 18 6.30 12.25 -9.40
CA ASP A 18 7.68 12.66 -9.11
C ASP A 18 8.73 11.75 -9.75
N TYR A 19 8.38 10.48 -10.03
CA TYR A 19 9.31 9.47 -10.52
C TYR A 19 8.74 8.71 -11.71
N GLU A 20 9.64 8.20 -12.55
CA GLU A 20 9.31 7.22 -13.57
C GLU A 20 9.43 5.82 -12.98
N ILE A 21 8.35 5.04 -13.06
CA ILE A 21 8.29 3.68 -12.50
C ILE A 21 8.69 2.71 -13.61
N LEU A 22 9.85 2.09 -13.44
CA LEU A 22 10.39 1.11 -14.41
C LEU A 22 9.81 -0.29 -14.20
N GLU A 23 9.66 -0.71 -12.94
CA GLU A 23 9.20 -2.03 -12.56
C GLU A 23 8.39 -1.99 -11.26
N THR A 24 7.39 -2.89 -11.16
CA THR A 24 6.55 -3.04 -9.96
C THR A 24 6.74 -4.43 -9.37
N PHE A 25 7.02 -4.50 -8.07
CA PHE A 25 7.19 -5.75 -7.35
C PHE A 25 6.01 -5.99 -6.40
N GLU A 26 5.60 -7.24 -6.25
CA GLU A 26 4.65 -7.65 -5.21
C GLU A 26 5.39 -8.07 -3.94
N ALA A 27 4.99 -7.50 -2.80
CA ALA A 27 5.56 -7.82 -1.50
C ALA A 27 4.45 -8.10 -0.46
N GLY A 28 4.76 -8.97 0.50
CA GLY A 28 3.90 -9.27 1.64
C GLY A 28 4.44 -8.65 2.92
N LEU A 29 3.61 -7.91 3.65
CA LEU A 29 3.94 -7.35 4.96
C LEU A 29 3.07 -8.02 6.03
N VAL A 30 3.70 -8.55 7.09
CA VAL A 30 2.98 -9.10 8.24
C VAL A 30 2.60 -7.95 9.17
N LEU A 31 1.30 -7.72 9.31
CA LEU A 31 0.75 -6.64 10.14
C LEU A 31 0.15 -7.17 11.44
N LYS A 32 0.16 -6.34 12.47
CA LYS A 32 -0.52 -6.56 13.74
C LYS A 32 -1.95 -6.04 13.68
N GLY A 33 -2.83 -6.57 14.53
CA GLY A 33 -4.28 -6.33 14.44
C GLY A 33 -4.72 -4.87 14.46
N THR A 34 -3.98 -3.99 15.15
CA THR A 34 -4.24 -2.53 15.18
C THR A 34 -3.92 -1.83 13.86
N GLU A 35 -2.88 -2.28 13.17
CA GLU A 35 -2.45 -1.76 11.87
C GLU A 35 -3.49 -2.12 10.80
N VAL A 36 -3.96 -3.37 10.81
CA VAL A 36 -5.05 -3.83 9.91
C VAL A 36 -6.32 -3.00 10.11
N LYS A 37 -6.70 -2.69 11.35
CA LYS A 37 -7.86 -1.84 11.64
C LYS A 37 -7.68 -0.43 11.07
N SER A 38 -6.51 0.18 11.25
CA SER A 38 -6.20 1.54 10.79
C SER A 38 -6.18 1.63 9.26
N LEU A 39 -5.56 0.65 8.59
CA LEU A 39 -5.57 0.53 7.14
C LEU A 39 -7.01 0.41 6.62
N ARG A 40 -7.85 -0.46 7.20
CA ARG A 40 -9.26 -0.60 6.77
C ARG A 40 -10.08 0.69 6.88
N GLN A 41 -9.71 1.58 7.81
CA GLN A 41 -10.32 2.91 7.98
C GLN A 41 -9.75 3.97 7.01
N GLY A 42 -8.83 3.59 6.12
CA GLY A 42 -8.17 4.51 5.18
C GLY A 42 -7.12 5.41 5.84
N ARG A 43 -6.70 5.11 7.07
CA ARG A 43 -5.72 5.90 7.83
C ARG A 43 -4.31 5.39 7.59
N ALA A 44 -3.85 5.51 6.34
CA ALA A 44 -2.50 5.13 5.94
C ALA A 44 -1.88 6.24 5.09
N ASN A 45 -0.62 6.55 5.35
CA ASN A 45 0.14 7.52 4.58
C ASN A 45 1.44 6.84 4.11
N LEU A 46 1.68 6.88 2.78
CA LEU A 46 2.87 6.35 2.13
C LEU A 46 3.75 7.46 1.54
N LYS A 47 3.49 8.73 1.91
CA LYS A 47 4.32 9.86 1.51
C LYS A 47 5.70 9.74 2.17
N ASP A 48 6.74 10.10 1.43
CA ASP A 48 8.14 10.08 1.88
C ASP A 48 8.59 8.72 2.46
N SER A 49 7.95 7.63 2.02
CA SER A 49 8.26 6.26 2.41
C SER A 49 9.23 5.62 1.40
N TYR A 50 10.11 4.73 1.88
CA TYR A 50 11.06 3.98 1.07
C TYR A 50 11.08 2.50 1.46
N VAL A 51 11.61 1.66 0.57
CA VAL A 51 11.78 0.22 0.79
C VAL A 51 13.26 -0.10 0.72
N ILE A 52 13.75 -0.94 1.62
CA ILE A 52 15.10 -1.54 1.58
C ILE A 52 14.93 -3.04 1.35
N ILE A 53 15.84 -3.62 0.58
CA ILE A 53 15.94 -5.06 0.31
C ILE A 53 16.89 -5.70 1.32
#